data_AF-A0A968B7F4-F1
#
_entry.id   AF-A0A968B7F4-F1
#
_cell.length_a   1.000
_cell.length_b   1.000
_cell.length_c   1.000
_cell.angle_alpha   90.00
_cell.angle_beta   90.00
_cell.angle_gamma   90.00
#
_symmetry.space_group_name_H-M   'P 1'
#
loop_
_entity.id
_entity.type
_entity.pdbx_description
1 polymer ?
#
loop_
_entity_poly.entity_id
_entity_poly.type
_entity_poly.pdbx_seq_one_letter_code
_entity_poly.pdbx_strand_id
1 'polypeptide(L)'
;KFEGDSQDEIDRIYEFCKEMDVECAAHEGFAKGGEGVKELAEKTVDLAEVNPVPEKVTLYDLDEPVEDKVHTIATEIYGANDIYFEKKALKNLARYKKLGYGDLPICIAKTQSSLSDNPTLKGAPKDFTLTVTDVQLSAGAGFLVIICGNMMLMPGLPKRPAAVDMDVDNNGVITGLF
;
A
#
# COMPACT_ATOMS: atom_id res chain seq x y z
N LYS A 1 20.08 1.03 3.75
CA LYS A 1 21.39 1.15 3.06
C LYS A 1 21.67 -0.12 2.30
N PHE A 2 22.16 0.00 1.08
CA PHE A 2 22.60 -1.07 0.20
C PHE A 2 24.09 -0.92 -0.11
N GLU A 3 24.75 -1.98 -0.59
CA GLU A 3 26.20 -1.99 -0.83
C GLU A 3 26.65 -0.94 -1.87
N GLY A 4 25.78 -0.62 -2.84
CA GLY A 4 26.07 0.35 -3.90
C GLY A 4 25.77 1.81 -3.54
N ASP A 5 25.18 2.10 -2.39
CA ASP A 5 24.78 3.47 -2.02
C ASP A 5 26.03 4.30 -1.68
N SER A 6 26.21 5.44 -2.36
CA SER A 6 27.26 6.39 -2.00
C SER A 6 26.88 7.21 -0.76
N GLN A 7 27.88 7.75 -0.05
CA GLN A 7 27.61 8.62 1.10
C GLN A 7 26.87 9.90 0.66
N ASP A 8 27.21 10.46 -0.50
CA ASP A 8 26.56 11.68 -1.03
C ASP A 8 25.06 11.48 -1.30
N GLU A 9 24.65 10.31 -1.81
CA GLU A 9 23.24 9.97 -2.03
C GLU A 9 22.48 9.82 -0.70
N ILE A 10 23.12 9.19 0.28
CA ILE A 10 22.55 9.02 1.63
C ILE A 10 22.37 10.39 2.27
N ASP A 11 23.41 11.22 2.26
CA ASP A 11 23.39 12.57 2.85
C ASP A 11 22.32 13.44 2.19
N ARG A 12 22.12 13.32 0.87
CA ARG A 12 21.04 14.03 0.18
C ARG A 12 19.65 13.63 0.66
N ILE A 13 19.42 12.35 1.00
CA ILE A 13 18.15 11.90 1.59
C ILE A 13 17.95 12.50 2.98
N TYR A 14 19.00 12.51 3.82
CA TYR A 14 18.95 13.14 5.15
C TYR A 14 18.63 14.63 5.07
N GLU A 15 19.28 15.35 4.16
CA GLU A 15 19.01 16.77 3.91
C GLU A 15 17.55 16.98 3.48
N PHE A 16 17.05 16.17 2.54
CA PHE A 16 15.68 16.29 2.07
C PHE A 16 14.66 16.00 3.17
N CYS A 17 14.86 14.97 4.00
CA CYS A 17 14.01 14.69 5.14
C CYS A 17 14.03 15.84 6.16
N LYS A 18 15.21 16.43 6.40
CA LYS A 18 15.35 17.61 7.27
C LYS A 18 14.65 18.84 6.71
N GLU A 19 14.70 19.07 5.39
CA GLU A 19 13.94 20.13 4.71
C GLU A 19 12.42 19.96 4.91
N MET A 20 11.95 18.73 5.10
CA MET A 20 10.54 18.37 5.34
C MET A 20 10.16 18.28 6.82
N ASP A 21 11.07 18.53 7.75
CA ASP A 21 10.87 18.34 9.20
C ASP A 21 10.47 16.88 9.56
N VAL A 22 11.08 15.92 8.87
CA VAL A 22 10.86 14.49 9.10
C VAL A 22 12.14 13.83 9.60
N GLU A 23 12.04 13.16 10.74
CA GLU A 23 13.13 12.33 11.25
C GLU A 23 13.39 11.13 10.33
N CYS A 24 14.66 10.90 10.02
CA CYS A 24 15.11 9.77 9.24
C CYS A 24 16.38 9.14 9.85
N ALA A 25 16.59 7.85 9.56
CA ALA A 25 17.74 7.08 9.98
C ALA A 25 18.07 5.99 8.95
N ALA A 26 19.34 5.65 8.80
CA ALA A 26 19.77 4.59 7.91
C ALA A 26 19.46 3.21 8.51
N HIS A 27 18.86 2.33 7.72
CA HIS A 27 18.57 0.96 8.13
C HIS A 27 19.60 -0.02 7.54
N GLU A 28 20.38 -0.67 8.40
CA GLU A 28 21.40 -1.67 8.07
C GLU A 28 21.11 -3.07 8.67
N GLY A 29 19.88 -3.30 9.16
CA GLY A 29 19.52 -4.53 9.88
C GLY A 29 19.70 -5.84 9.09
N PHE A 30 19.66 -5.79 7.76
CA PHE A 30 19.94 -6.96 6.92
C PHE A 30 21.37 -7.49 7.11
N ALA A 31 22.36 -6.58 7.19
CA ALA A 31 23.77 -6.95 7.30
C ALA A 31 24.27 -7.00 8.76
N LYS A 32 23.69 -6.17 9.64
CA LYS A 32 24.19 -5.95 11.00
C LYS A 32 23.21 -6.39 12.09
N GLY A 33 22.06 -6.96 11.74
CA GLY A 33 21.03 -7.34 12.71
C GLY A 33 20.52 -6.14 13.53
N GLY A 34 20.24 -6.37 14.82
CA GLY A 34 19.68 -5.34 15.71
C GLY A 34 20.54 -4.08 15.86
N GLU A 35 21.87 -4.23 15.86
CA GLU A 35 22.80 -3.08 15.95
C GLU A 35 22.65 -2.14 14.75
N GLY A 36 22.31 -2.65 13.57
CA GLY A 36 22.12 -1.88 12.34
C GLY A 36 20.83 -1.08 12.27
N VAL A 37 19.99 -1.11 13.31
CA VAL A 37 18.70 -0.39 13.36
C VAL A 37 18.52 0.40 14.64
N LYS A 38 19.57 0.52 15.46
CA LYS A 38 19.50 1.16 16.78
C LYS A 38 19.08 2.62 16.69
N GLU A 39 19.65 3.39 15.76
CA GLU A 39 19.30 4.79 15.56
C GLU A 39 17.82 4.97 15.18
N LEU A 40 17.31 4.13 14.27
CA LEU A 40 15.89 4.15 13.90
C LEU A 40 15.00 3.83 15.11
N ALA A 41 15.40 2.87 15.95
CA ALA A 41 14.67 2.50 17.15
C ALA A 41 14.65 3.64 18.18
N GLU A 42 15.79 4.26 18.45
CA GLU A 42 15.91 5.42 19.36
C GLU A 42 15.00 6.57 18.88
N LYS A 43 15.08 6.98 17.61
CA LYS A 43 14.20 8.02 17.05
C LYS A 43 12.71 7.67 17.13
N THR A 44 12.35 6.41 16.93
CA THR A 44 10.96 5.96 17.03
C THR A 44 10.43 6.07 18.46
N VAL A 45 11.26 5.72 19.45
CA VAL A 45 10.93 5.89 20.88
C VAL A 45 10.78 7.37 21.20
N ASP A 46 11.74 8.20 20.79
CA ASP A 46 11.71 9.65 21.02
C ASP A 46 10.42 10.28 20.46
N LEU A 47 10.01 9.92 19.24
CA LEU A 47 8.76 10.38 18.63
C LEU A 47 7.52 9.94 19.43
N ALA A 48 7.51 8.71 19.94
CA ALA A 48 6.42 8.20 20.76
C ALA A 48 6.37 8.88 22.15
N GLU A 49 7.51 9.24 22.72
CA GLU A 49 7.60 9.95 23.99
C GLU A 49 7.19 11.43 23.87
N VAL A 50 7.53 12.09 22.75
CA VAL A 50 7.13 13.48 22.46
C VAL A 50 5.62 13.60 22.22
N ASN A 51 4.99 12.58 21.62
CA ASN A 51 3.55 12.56 21.35
C ASN A 51 2.89 11.26 21.86
N PRO A 52 2.72 11.11 23.19
CA PRO A 52 2.26 9.86 23.79
C PRO A 52 0.79 9.54 23.51
N VAL A 53 0.00 10.54 23.10
CA VAL A 53 -1.43 10.39 22.76
C VAL A 53 -1.69 11.10 21.43
N PRO A 54 -1.26 10.51 20.29
CA PRO A 54 -1.45 11.15 19.00
C PRO A 54 -2.94 11.26 18.68
N GLU A 55 -3.32 12.38 18.07
CA GLU A 55 -4.66 12.55 17.54
C GLU A 55 -4.92 11.52 16.45
N LYS A 56 -6.00 10.75 16.61
CA LYS A 56 -6.43 9.78 15.60
C LYS A 56 -7.50 10.43 14.72
N VAL A 57 -7.12 10.77 13.50
CA VAL A 57 -8.03 11.31 12.48
C VAL A 57 -8.30 10.23 11.43
N THR A 58 -9.56 10.09 11.03
CA THR A 58 -9.97 9.28 9.88
C THR A 58 -10.15 10.17 8.66
N LEU A 59 -9.82 9.66 7.48
CA LEU A 59 -9.85 10.44 6.24
C LEU A 59 -11.27 10.82 5.78
N TYR A 60 -12.26 10.01 6.14
CA TYR A 60 -13.66 10.18 5.78
C TYR A 60 -14.56 9.61 6.87
N ASP A 61 -15.82 10.03 6.90
CA ASP A 61 -16.85 9.49 7.78
C ASP A 61 -17.57 8.27 7.15
N LEU A 62 -18.06 7.36 8.00
CA LEU A 62 -18.68 6.12 7.53
C LEU A 62 -20.05 6.33 6.88
N ASP A 63 -20.76 7.40 7.17
CA ASP A 63 -22.05 7.74 6.58
C ASP A 63 -21.94 8.51 5.25
N GLU A 64 -20.72 8.88 4.83
CA GLU A 64 -20.48 9.45 3.51
C GLU A 64 -20.84 8.46 2.38
N PRO A 65 -21.33 8.96 1.24
CA PRO A 65 -21.48 8.14 0.03
C PRO A 65 -20.18 7.42 -0.33
N VAL A 66 -20.28 6.15 -0.71
CA VAL A 66 -19.12 5.32 -1.10
C VAL A 66 -18.28 5.97 -2.20
N GLU A 67 -18.93 6.64 -3.15
CA GLU A 67 -18.29 7.39 -4.23
C GLU A 67 -17.41 8.51 -3.68
N ASP A 68 -17.89 9.24 -2.66
CA ASP A 68 -17.17 10.33 -2.01
C ASP A 68 -15.99 9.79 -1.21
N LYS A 69 -16.17 8.68 -0.46
CA LYS A 69 -15.07 7.98 0.22
C LYS A 69 -13.94 7.61 -0.77
N VAL A 70 -14.29 7.10 -1.96
CA VAL A 70 -13.32 6.76 -3.00
C VAL A 70 -12.65 8.01 -3.56
N HIS A 71 -13.41 9.08 -3.80
CA HIS A 71 -12.88 10.36 -4.25
C HIS A 71 -11.89 10.96 -3.24
N THR A 72 -12.21 10.95 -1.94
CA THR A 72 -11.34 11.46 -0.87
C THR A 72 -10.01 10.71 -0.85
N ILE A 73 -10.01 9.37 -0.86
CA ILE A 73 -8.75 8.61 -0.94
C ILE A 73 -7.99 8.93 -2.24
N ALA A 74 -8.69 8.98 -3.37
CA ALA A 74 -8.05 9.20 -4.67
C ALA A 74 -7.37 10.58 -4.74
N THR A 75 -8.01 11.62 -4.24
CA THR A 75 -7.53 13.00 -4.32
C THR A 75 -6.50 13.32 -3.22
N GLU A 76 -6.77 12.95 -1.97
CA GLU A 76 -5.91 13.33 -0.84
C GLU A 76 -4.70 12.42 -0.67
N ILE A 77 -4.84 11.11 -0.92
CA ILE A 77 -3.75 10.15 -0.70
C ILE A 77 -3.00 9.85 -2.00
N TYR A 78 -3.71 9.68 -3.12
CA TYR A 78 -3.06 9.28 -4.37
C TYR A 78 -2.71 10.46 -5.28
N GLY A 79 -3.30 11.64 -5.07
CA GLY A 79 -3.08 12.82 -5.93
C GLY A 79 -3.77 12.72 -7.29
N ALA A 80 -4.86 11.96 -7.38
CA ALA A 80 -5.72 11.94 -8.57
C ALA A 80 -6.50 13.27 -8.67
N ASN A 81 -6.87 13.65 -9.89
CA ASN A 81 -7.75 14.81 -10.11
C ASN A 81 -9.22 14.45 -9.92
N ASP A 82 -9.59 13.21 -10.21
CA ASP A 82 -10.97 12.73 -10.15
C ASP A 82 -11.02 11.19 -10.11
N ILE A 83 -12.22 10.66 -10.00
CA ILE A 83 -12.57 9.24 -10.04
C ILE A 83 -13.52 8.96 -11.19
N TYR A 84 -13.43 7.78 -11.78
CA TYR A 84 -14.38 7.31 -12.78
C TYR A 84 -14.84 5.90 -12.47
N PHE A 85 -16.15 5.71 -12.36
CA PHE A 85 -16.75 4.40 -12.13
C PHE A 85 -17.27 3.79 -13.43
N GLU A 86 -16.83 2.57 -13.72
CA GLU A 86 -17.42 1.80 -14.81
C GLU A 86 -18.86 1.35 -14.48
N LYS A 87 -19.64 1.06 -15.51
CA LYS A 87 -21.05 0.64 -15.38
C LYS A 87 -21.22 -0.58 -14.47
N LYS A 88 -20.26 -1.52 -14.50
CA LYS A 88 -20.27 -2.72 -13.66
C LYS A 88 -20.13 -2.35 -12.18
N ALA A 89 -19.15 -1.49 -11.85
CA ALA A 89 -18.92 -0.98 -10.51
C ALA A 89 -20.17 -0.26 -9.97
N LEU A 90 -20.76 0.65 -10.74
CA LEU A 90 -21.99 1.36 -10.34
C LEU A 90 -23.15 0.40 -10.06
N LYS A 91 -23.35 -0.61 -10.90
CA LYS A 91 -24.41 -1.62 -10.72
C LYS A 91 -24.22 -2.42 -9.43
N ASN A 92 -23.00 -2.86 -9.16
CA ASN A 92 -22.68 -3.61 -7.95
C ASN A 92 -22.80 -2.75 -6.70
N LEU A 93 -22.31 -1.51 -6.75
CA LEU A 93 -22.43 -0.55 -5.66
C LEU A 93 -23.90 -0.28 -5.31
N ALA A 94 -24.74 0.01 -6.32
CA ALA A 94 -26.17 0.22 -6.11
C ALA A 94 -26.85 -1.01 -5.45
N ARG A 95 -26.45 -2.22 -5.85
CA ARG A 95 -26.93 -3.46 -5.23
C ARG A 95 -26.54 -3.53 -3.75
N TYR A 96 -25.29 -3.24 -3.39
CA TYR A 96 -24.83 -3.33 -2.01
C TYR A 96 -25.43 -2.24 -1.12
N LYS A 97 -25.61 -1.01 -1.64
CA LYS A 97 -26.36 0.05 -0.97
C LYS A 97 -27.79 -0.40 -0.63
N LYS A 98 -28.50 -1.01 -1.60
CA LYS A 98 -29.86 -1.55 -1.36
C LYS A 98 -29.90 -2.67 -0.31
N LEU A 99 -28.81 -3.39 -0.12
CA LEU A 99 -28.68 -4.44 0.89
C LEU A 99 -28.25 -3.92 2.26
N GLY A 100 -28.09 -2.61 2.43
CA GLY A 100 -27.71 -1.98 3.71
C GLY A 100 -26.22 -1.89 3.98
N TYR A 101 -25.37 -2.07 2.95
CA TYR A 101 -23.91 -2.03 3.09
C TYR A 101 -23.28 -0.71 2.60
N GLY A 102 -24.07 0.37 2.50
CA GLY A 102 -23.59 1.68 2.02
C GLY A 102 -22.60 2.36 2.98
N ASP A 103 -22.75 2.11 4.28
CA ASP A 103 -22.00 2.80 5.33
C ASP A 103 -20.72 2.05 5.74
N LEU A 104 -20.40 0.97 5.03
CA LEU A 104 -19.16 0.25 5.29
C LEU A 104 -17.95 1.10 4.85
N PRO A 105 -16.79 0.94 5.52
CA PRO A 105 -15.52 1.43 5.01
C PRO A 105 -15.16 0.76 3.68
N ILE A 106 -14.19 1.35 2.99
CA ILE A 106 -13.73 0.90 1.68
C ILE A 106 -12.28 0.42 1.71
N CYS A 107 -11.96 -0.52 0.83
CA CYS A 107 -10.61 -1.02 0.59
C CYS A 107 -10.32 -0.90 -0.91
N ILE A 108 -9.39 0.00 -1.27
CA ILE A 108 -9.03 0.20 -2.68
C ILE A 108 -7.98 -0.85 -3.10
N ALA A 109 -8.39 -1.70 -4.04
CA ALA A 109 -7.57 -2.69 -4.68
C ALA A 109 -7.07 -2.13 -6.03
N LYS A 110 -5.86 -1.57 -6.03
CA LYS A 110 -5.15 -1.07 -7.23
C LYS A 110 -3.71 -1.60 -7.31
N THR A 111 -3.00 -1.32 -8.40
CA THR A 111 -1.56 -1.65 -8.48
C THR A 111 -0.77 -0.96 -7.37
N GLN A 112 0.13 -1.70 -6.73
CA GLN A 112 1.06 -1.20 -5.71
C GLN A 112 2.27 -0.45 -6.31
N SER A 113 2.47 -0.55 -7.63
CA SER A 113 3.68 -0.07 -8.30
C SER A 113 3.65 1.41 -8.70
N SER A 114 2.55 2.10 -8.39
CA SER A 114 2.25 3.50 -8.72
C SER A 114 1.27 4.06 -7.70
N LEU A 115 1.13 5.39 -7.57
CA LEU A 115 0.00 6.01 -6.87
C LEU A 115 -1.29 5.99 -7.72
N SER A 116 -1.17 5.95 -9.05
CA SER A 116 -2.30 5.76 -9.96
C SER A 116 -2.70 4.28 -10.11
N ASP A 117 -3.72 4.00 -10.92
CA ASP A 117 -4.08 2.65 -11.36
C ASP A 117 -3.21 2.12 -12.52
N ASN A 118 -2.26 2.93 -13.02
CA ASN A 118 -1.32 2.55 -14.06
C ASN A 118 0.08 2.25 -13.46
N PRO A 119 0.57 0.99 -13.53
CA PRO A 119 1.83 0.59 -12.91
C PRO A 119 3.08 1.23 -13.50
N THR A 120 2.99 1.86 -14.68
CA THR A 120 4.15 2.48 -15.35
C THR A 120 4.42 3.91 -14.88
N LEU A 121 3.45 4.57 -14.24
CA LEU A 121 3.63 5.92 -13.71
C LEU A 121 4.38 5.83 -12.36
N LYS A 122 5.56 6.45 -12.27
CA LYS A 122 6.45 6.39 -11.09
C LYS A 122 6.52 7.74 -10.37
N GLY A 123 6.99 7.70 -9.13
CA GLY A 123 7.09 8.89 -8.27
C GLY A 123 5.71 9.35 -7.79
N ALA A 124 5.49 10.66 -7.79
CA ALA A 124 4.22 11.30 -7.46
C ALA A 124 3.52 11.79 -8.73
N PRO A 125 2.82 10.92 -9.49
CA PRO A 125 2.13 11.32 -10.72
C PRO A 125 1.04 12.36 -10.43
N LYS A 126 0.79 13.22 -11.41
CA LYS A 126 -0.28 14.22 -11.39
C LYS A 126 -1.17 14.01 -12.60
N ASP A 127 -2.33 14.67 -12.61
CA ASP A 127 -3.22 14.75 -13.76
C ASP A 127 -3.76 13.40 -14.23
N PHE A 128 -4.11 12.52 -13.28
CA PHE A 128 -4.72 11.23 -13.58
C PHE A 128 -6.09 11.08 -12.91
N THR A 129 -6.94 10.25 -13.52
CA THR A 129 -8.25 9.86 -12.97
C THR A 129 -8.18 8.40 -12.54
N LEU A 130 -8.62 8.10 -11.32
CA LEU A 130 -8.65 6.73 -10.82
C LEU A 130 -9.88 5.99 -11.39
N THR A 131 -9.66 4.90 -12.13
CA THR A 131 -10.74 4.13 -12.75
C THR A 131 -11.16 2.95 -11.87
N VAL A 132 -12.40 2.95 -11.39
CA VAL A 132 -13.03 1.86 -10.65
C VAL A 132 -13.74 0.91 -11.62
N THR A 133 -13.19 -0.29 -11.79
CA THR A 133 -13.69 -1.30 -12.73
C THR A 133 -14.74 -2.22 -12.11
N ASP A 134 -14.68 -2.46 -10.80
CA ASP A 134 -15.65 -3.29 -10.09
C ASP A 134 -15.75 -2.93 -8.59
N VAL A 135 -16.83 -3.38 -7.95
CA VAL A 135 -17.01 -3.31 -6.50
C VAL A 135 -17.42 -4.69 -5.98
N GLN A 136 -16.74 -5.16 -4.95
CA GLN A 136 -17.06 -6.42 -4.26
C GLN A 136 -17.38 -6.18 -2.79
N LEU A 137 -18.20 -7.05 -2.20
CA LEU A 137 -18.60 -6.96 -0.80
C LEU A 137 -17.89 -8.04 0.01
N SER A 138 -17.10 -7.61 1.00
CA SER A 138 -16.50 -8.48 2.01
C SER A 138 -17.30 -8.37 3.31
N ALA A 139 -18.54 -8.88 3.31
CA ALA A 139 -19.50 -8.67 4.40
C ALA A 139 -18.99 -9.15 5.77
N GLY A 140 -18.30 -10.30 5.82
CA GLY A 140 -17.74 -10.83 7.07
C GLY A 140 -16.60 -9.98 7.64
N ALA A 141 -15.82 -9.33 6.78
CA ALA A 141 -14.73 -8.43 7.19
C ALA A 141 -15.21 -6.99 7.43
N GLY A 142 -16.39 -6.63 6.92
CA GLY A 142 -17.02 -5.33 7.15
C GLY A 142 -16.52 -4.21 6.24
N PHE A 143 -16.19 -4.48 4.97
CA PHE A 143 -15.83 -3.42 4.00
C PHE A 143 -16.25 -3.74 2.56
N LEU A 144 -16.31 -2.70 1.73
CA LEU A 144 -16.43 -2.80 0.27
C LEU A 144 -15.04 -2.78 -0.37
N VAL A 145 -14.75 -3.72 -1.27
CA VAL A 145 -13.53 -3.73 -2.08
C VAL A 145 -13.78 -2.97 -3.36
N ILE A 146 -13.05 -1.88 -3.55
CA ILE A 146 -13.10 -1.01 -4.74
C ILE A 146 -11.97 -1.44 -5.65
N ILE A 147 -12.29 -2.10 -6.76
CA ILE A 147 -11.29 -2.66 -7.68
C ILE A 147 -10.97 -1.62 -8.74
N CYS A 148 -9.70 -1.26 -8.85
CA CYS A 148 -9.20 -0.30 -9.82
C CYS A 148 -8.20 -0.95 -10.78
N GLY A 149 -8.34 -0.62 -12.07
CA GLY A 149 -7.52 -1.20 -13.14
C GLY A 149 -7.65 -2.72 -13.29
N ASN A 150 -6.64 -3.33 -13.91
CA ASN A 150 -6.56 -4.77 -14.14
C ASN A 150 -5.70 -5.43 -13.05
N MET A 151 -6.33 -5.78 -11.93
CA MET A 151 -5.66 -6.51 -10.84
C MET A 151 -5.75 -8.03 -11.03
N MET A 152 -4.64 -8.73 -10.84
CA MET A 152 -4.63 -10.19 -10.72
C MET A 152 -5.00 -10.62 -9.30
N LEU A 153 -6.11 -11.36 -9.16
CA LEU A 153 -6.53 -11.94 -7.87
C LEU A 153 -5.98 -13.35 -7.64
N MET A 154 -5.45 -13.99 -8.69
CA MET A 154 -4.90 -15.35 -8.63
C MET A 154 -3.58 -15.38 -9.42
N PRO A 155 -2.42 -15.34 -8.75
CA PRO A 155 -1.14 -15.41 -9.43
C PRO A 155 -0.96 -16.81 -10.07
N GLY A 156 -0.46 -16.83 -11.30
CA GLY A 156 -0.05 -18.06 -11.98
C GLY A 156 1.36 -18.48 -11.60
N LEU A 157 1.72 -19.73 -11.92
CA LEU A 157 3.10 -20.20 -11.82
C LEU A 157 3.95 -19.64 -12.98
N PRO A 158 5.25 -19.35 -12.76
CA PRO A 158 6.16 -18.99 -13.84
C PRO A 158 6.46 -20.19 -14.74
N LYS A 159 7.06 -19.94 -15.91
CA LYS A 159 7.39 -20.98 -16.90
C LYS A 159 8.20 -22.15 -16.32
N ARG A 160 9.11 -21.88 -15.38
CA ARG A 160 9.79 -22.88 -14.57
C ARG A 160 9.49 -22.59 -13.09
N PRO A 161 8.54 -23.30 -12.47
CA PRO A 161 8.22 -23.14 -11.05
C PRO A 161 9.40 -23.57 -10.17
N ALA A 162 9.63 -22.87 -9.05
CA ALA A 162 10.64 -23.27 -8.06
C ALA A 162 10.41 -24.70 -7.54
N ALA A 163 9.15 -25.17 -7.52
CA ALA A 163 8.78 -26.54 -7.16
C ALA A 163 9.49 -27.64 -7.95
N VAL A 164 10.03 -27.35 -9.14
CA VAL A 164 10.79 -28.32 -9.94
C VAL A 164 12.17 -28.60 -9.33
N ASP A 165 12.72 -27.64 -8.58
CA ASP A 165 14.04 -27.70 -7.96
C ASP A 165 13.96 -27.96 -6.43
N MET A 166 12.75 -28.14 -5.89
CA MET A 166 12.54 -28.46 -4.48
C MET A 166 12.69 -29.96 -4.23
N ASP A 167 13.46 -30.33 -3.21
CA ASP A 167 13.68 -31.73 -2.80
C ASP A 167 13.92 -31.87 -1.29
N VAL A 168 13.86 -33.09 -0.78
CA VAL A 168 14.19 -33.44 0.60
C VAL A 168 15.16 -34.62 0.60
N ASP A 169 16.37 -34.40 1.13
CA ASP A 169 17.37 -35.46 1.20
C ASP A 169 17.04 -36.54 2.26
N ASN A 170 17.82 -37.62 2.30
CA ASN A 170 17.63 -38.72 3.27
C ASN A 170 17.80 -38.31 4.74
N ASN A 171 18.36 -37.13 5.01
CA ASN A 171 18.52 -36.58 6.36
C ASN A 171 17.38 -35.60 6.72
N GLY A 172 16.42 -35.39 5.81
CA GLY A 172 15.34 -34.43 5.98
C GLY A 172 15.73 -32.99 5.66
N VAL A 173 16.86 -32.76 4.98
CA VAL A 173 17.29 -31.42 4.56
C VAL A 173 16.54 -31.01 3.30
N ILE A 174 15.80 -29.90 3.38
CA ILE A 174 15.03 -29.33 2.28
C ILE A 174 15.93 -28.43 1.43
N THR A 175 15.89 -28.59 0.11
CA THR A 175 16.58 -27.72 -0.85
C THR A 175 15.59 -27.03 -1.79
N GLY A 176 16.00 -25.91 -2.40
CA GLY A 176 15.20 -25.19 -3.40
C GLY A 176 14.01 -24.36 -2.88
N LEU A 177 13.86 -24.22 -1.56
CA LEU A 177 12.75 -23.47 -0.93
C LEU A 177 13.00 -21.96 -0.83
N PHE A 178 14.27 -21.54 -0.69
CA PHE A 178 14.72 -20.16 -0.58
C PHE A 178 15.99 -19.94 -1.42
#